data_AF-A0A838TZA4-F1
#
_entry.id   AF-A0A838TZA4-F1
#
_cell.length_a   1.000
_cell.length_b   1.000
_cell.length_c   1.000
_cell.angle_alpha   90.00
_cell.angle_beta   90.00
_cell.angle_gamma   90.00
#
_symmetry.space_group_name_H-M   'P 1'
#
loop_
_entity.id
_entity.type
_entity.pdbx_description
1 polymer ?
#
loop_
_entity_poly.entity_id
_entity_poly.type
_entity_poly.pdbx_seq_one_letter_code
_entity_poly.pdbx_strand_id
1 'polypeptide(L)' 'MIVQQLICDECKIVLLEKDPKHLSDEKFPISEEESKIIDKNHRGHQCHIEVVEKT' A
#
# COMPACT_ATOMS: atom_id res chain seq x y z
N MET A 1 0.04 -15.98 -6.52
CA MET A 1 0.87 -14.77 -6.67
C MET A 1 0.79 -13.97 -5.37
N ILE A 2 1.90 -13.89 -4.64
CA ILE A 2 1.98 -13.07 -3.43
C ILE A 2 2.08 -11.60 -3.86
N VAL A 3 1.34 -10.69 -3.24
CA VAL A 3 1.45 -9.24 -3.48
C VAL A 3 1.40 -8.49 -2.16
N GLN A 4 2.00 -7.31 -2.12
CA GLN A 4 1.95 -6.41 -0.97
C GLN A 4 0.95 -5.29 -1.25
N GLN A 5 -0.01 -5.10 -0.35
CA GLN A 5 -1.08 -4.12 -0.48
C GLN A 5 -0.96 -3.05 0.60
N LEU A 6 -1.10 -1.78 0.22
CA LEU A 6 -1.31 -0.68 1.14
C LEU A 6 -2.81 -0.48 1.28
N ILE A 7 -3.34 -0.70 2.47
CA ILE A 7 -4.77 -0.65 2.76
C ILE A 7 -5.03 0.53 3.68
N CYS A 8 -6.05 1.31 3.36
CA CYS A 8 -6.55 2.36 4.24
C CYS A 8 -7.63 1.77 5.16
N ASP A 9 -7.45 1.80 6.48
CA ASP A 9 -8.44 1.29 7.43
C ASP A 9 -9.70 2.14 7.48
N GLU A 10 -9.56 3.47 7.31
CA GLU A 10 -10.70 4.38 7.31
C GLU A 10 -11.57 4.22 6.06
N CYS A 11 -10.93 4.14 4.89
CA CYS A 11 -11.65 3.97 3.63
C CYS A 11 -12.02 2.50 3.35
N LYS A 12 -11.34 1.55 4.00
CA LYS A 12 -11.43 0.10 3.75
C LYS A 12 -11.20 -0.28 2.28
N ILE A 13 -10.28 0.42 1.63
CA ILE A 13 -9.89 0.16 0.24
C ILE A 13 -8.38 -0.10 0.14
N VAL A 14 -8.00 -0.85 -0.89
CA VAL A 14 -6.61 -0.99 -1.31
C VAL A 14 -6.18 0.27 -2.05
N LEU A 15 -5.24 1.01 -1.48
CA LEU A 15 -4.65 2.20 -2.09
C LEU A 15 -3.61 1.84 -3.14
N LEU A 16 -2.74 0.88 -2.81
CA LEU A 16 -1.67 0.42 -3.70
C LEU A 16 -1.53 -1.08 -3.60
N GLU A 17 -1.14 -1.68 -4.72
CA GLU A 17 -0.74 -3.07 -4.81
C GLU A 17 0.63 -3.11 -5.50
N LYS A 18 1.57 -3.82 -4.90
CA LYS A 18 2.93 -3.97 -5.41
C LYS A 18 3.33 -5.44 -5.43
N ASP A 19 4.15 -5.77 -6.41
CA ASP A 19 4.73 -7.09 -6.57
C ASP A 19 5.57 -7.50 -5.36
N PRO A 20 5.67 -8.82 -5.11
CA PRO A 20 6.36 -9.36 -3.95
C PRO A 20 7.87 -9.18 -4.00
N LYS A 21 8.41 -8.69 -5.13
CA LYS A 21 9.83 -8.41 -5.33
C LYS A 21 10.39 -7.40 -4.33
N HIS A 22 9.52 -6.61 -3.70
CA HIS A 22 9.88 -5.62 -2.69
C HIS A 22 9.49 -6.04 -1.25
N LEU A 23 9.06 -7.29 -1.03
CA LEU A 23 8.75 -7.80 0.32
C LEU A 23 9.98 -7.86 1.24
N SER A 24 11.18 -7.96 0.66
CA SER A 24 12.43 -7.97 1.41
C SER A 24 12.87 -6.58 1.88
N ASP A 25 12.24 -5.52 1.38
CA ASP A 25 12.48 -4.16 1.85
C ASP A 25 11.64 -3.94 3.12
N GLU A 26 12.27 -3.44 4.19
CA GLU A 26 11.58 -3.02 5.42
C GLU A 26 10.56 -1.89 5.19
N LYS A 27 10.47 -1.34 3.97
CA LYS A 27 9.62 -0.22 3.59
C LYS A 27 8.79 -0.57 2.37
N PHE A 28 7.51 -0.24 2.39
CA PHE A 28 6.68 -0.29 1.19
C PHE A 28 7.18 0.77 0.21
N PRO A 29 7.65 0.39 -0.99
CA PRO A 29 8.16 1.35 -1.96
C PRO A 29 7.00 2.11 -2.59
N ILE A 30 6.74 3.30 -2.05
CA ILE A 30 5.79 4.26 -2.58
C ILE A 30 6.58 5.31 -3.38
N SER A 31 6.26 5.48 -4.66
CA SER A 31 6.83 6.57 -5.46
C SER A 31 6.32 7.93 -4.98
N GLU A 32 7.05 9.01 -5.24
CA GLU A 32 6.61 10.37 -4.88
C GLU A 32 5.22 10.73 -5.42
N GLU A 33 4.89 10.28 -6.63
CA GLU A 33 3.57 10.52 -7.25
C GLU A 33 2.45 9.83 -6.45
N GLU A 34 2.63 8.55 -6.12
CA GLU A 34 1.68 7.77 -5.31
C GLU A 34 1.51 8.39 -3.92
N SER A 35 2.62 8.80 -3.30
CA SER A 35 2.61 9.48 -2.00
C SER A 35 1.79 10.78 -2.04
N LYS A 36 1.94 11.59 -3.10
CA LYS A 36 1.15 12.82 -3.29
C LYS A 36 -0.34 12.55 -3.49
N ILE A 37 -0.70 11.45 -4.17
CA ILE A 37 -2.10 11.06 -4.41
C ILE A 37 -2.75 10.59 -3.10
N ILE A 38 -2.03 9.78 -2.33
CA ILE A 38 -2.46 9.30 -1.02
C ILE A 38 -2.56 10.48 -0.05
N ASP A 39 -1.57 11.37 0.01
CA ASP A 39 -1.60 12.55 0.88
C ASP A 39 -2.78 13.49 0.51
N LYS A 40 -3.10 13.65 -0.77
CA LYS A 40 -4.26 14.48 -1.16
C LYS A 40 -5.61 13.92 -0.70
N ASN A 41 -5.77 12.60 -0.67
CA ASN A 41 -7.08 11.97 -0.47
C ASN A 41 -7.22 11.20 0.86
N HIS A 42 -6.11 10.89 1.51
CA HIS A 42 -6.01 9.98 2.67
C HIS A 42 -5.03 10.51 3.74
N ARG A 43 -4.64 11.79 3.68
CA ARG A 43 -3.82 12.41 4.73
C ARG A 43 -4.58 12.43 6.04
N GLY A 44 -3.94 11.86 7.07
CA GLY A 44 -4.54 11.67 8.39
C GLY A 44 -5.22 10.32 8.56
N HIS A 45 -5.37 9.52 7.49
CA HIS A 45 -5.93 8.19 7.61
C HIS A 45 -4.93 7.19 8.16
N GLN A 46 -5.42 6.30 9.03
CA GLN A 46 -4.65 5.13 9.41
C GLN A 46 -4.59 4.15 8.24
N CYS A 47 -3.38 3.85 7.77
CA CYS A 47 -3.14 2.89 6.70
C CYS A 47 -2.18 1.81 7.21
N HIS A 48 -2.40 0.57 6.80
CA HIS A 48 -1.50 -0.55 7.08
C HIS A 48 -1.11 -1.25 5.80
N ILE A 49 -0.02 -2.01 5.88
CA ILE A 49 0.50 -2.82 4.79
C ILE A 49 0.17 -4.27 5.09
N GLU A 50 -0.47 -4.95 4.14
CA GLU A 50 -0.80 -6.37 4.24
C GLU A 50 -0.20 -7.14 3.06
N VAL A 51 0.25 -8.37 3.31
CA VAL A 51 0.76 -9.26 2.27
C VAL A 51 -0.30 -10.33 2.01
N VAL A 52 -0.80 -10.39 0.79
CA VAL A 52 -1.86 -11.32 0.40
C VAL A 52 -1.40 -12.27 -0.68
N GLU A 53 -1.86 -13.51 -0.64
CA GLU A 53 -1.66 -14.50 -1.69
C GLU A 53 -2.89 -14.55 -2.60
N LYS A 54 -2.75 -14.07 -3.84
CA LYS A 54 -3.78 -14.19 -4.87
C LYS A 54 -3.58 -15.50 -5.64
N THR A 55 -4.51 -16.43 -5.52
CA THR A 55 -4.47 -17.72 -6.25
C THR A 55 -4.67 -17.54 -7.75
#